data_AF-A0A925TQ07-F1
#
_entry.id   AF-A0A925TQ07-F1
#
_cell.length_a   1.000
_cell.length_b   1.000
_cell.length_c   1.000
_cell.angle_alpha   90.00
_cell.angle_beta   90.00
_cell.angle_gamma   90.00
#
_symmetry.space_group_name_H-M   'P 1'
#
loop_
_entity.id
_entity.type
_entity.pdbx_description
1 polymer ?
#
loop_
_entity_poly.entity_id
_entity_poly.type
_entity_poly.pdbx_seq_one_letter_code
_entity_poly.pdbx_strand_id
1 'polypeptide(L)'
;VRLGSSYRCEGLFGFNLVMLTAELELLSAQFDNEQTVFFIENGIAKSTTETVKSTKSQTHLKLGLLVQPVRVLKLRVGMDRLGLQGIGLTESLRPAAGFSIEYPVQSFLALIDYTIVFEPNAPLGMSVISLGIRF
;
A
#
# COMPACT_ATOMS: atom_id res chain seq x y z
N VAL A 1 -1.26 2.11 14.56
CA VAL A 1 -2.63 1.54 14.64
C VAL A 1 -2.96 0.93 13.30
N ARG A 2 -3.54 -0.28 13.24
CA ARG A 2 -3.93 -0.95 12.00
C ARG A 2 -5.40 -1.35 12.06
N LEU A 3 -6.16 -1.01 11.02
CA LEU A 3 -7.57 -1.33 10.85
C LEU A 3 -7.73 -2.02 9.50
N GLY A 4 -8.52 -3.08 9.45
CA GLY A 4 -8.77 -3.82 8.23
C GLY A 4 -10.22 -4.27 8.14
N SER A 5 -10.77 -4.26 6.94
CA SER A 5 -12.09 -4.80 6.63
C SER A 5 -12.02 -5.58 5.33
N SER A 6 -12.80 -6.64 5.25
CA SER A 6 -12.97 -7.40 4.02
C SER A 6 -14.42 -7.83 3.88
N TYR A 7 -14.89 -7.84 2.63
CA TYR A 7 -16.21 -8.31 2.26
C TYR A 7 -16.06 -9.38 1.19
N ARG A 8 -16.72 -10.53 1.39
CA ARG A 8 -16.67 -11.67 0.49
C ARG A 8 -18.09 -12.03 0.06
N CYS A 9 -18.27 -12.23 -1.24
CA CYS A 9 -19.52 -12.67 -1.82
C CYS A 9 -19.26 -13.76 -2.86
N GLU A 10 -20.09 -14.79 -2.89
CA GLU A 10 -20.01 -15.90 -3.84
C GLU A 10 -21.20 -15.85 -4.80
N GLY A 11 -21.00 -16.22 -6.06
CA GLY A 11 -22.06 -16.27 -7.07
C GLY A 11 -22.57 -14.91 -7.55
N LEU A 12 -21.87 -13.80 -7.25
CA LEU A 12 -22.26 -12.45 -7.65
C LEU A 12 -21.93 -12.22 -9.15
N PHE A 13 -22.89 -11.73 -9.94
CA PHE A 13 -22.73 -11.42 -11.37
C PHE A 13 -22.11 -12.55 -12.23
N GLY A 14 -22.34 -13.82 -11.86
CA GLY A 14 -21.76 -14.98 -12.55
C GLY A 14 -20.29 -15.28 -12.21
N PHE A 15 -19.67 -14.50 -11.32
CA PHE A 15 -18.36 -14.83 -10.75
C PHE A 15 -18.53 -15.86 -9.63
N ASN A 16 -17.58 -16.80 -9.53
CA ASN A 16 -17.53 -17.73 -8.41
C ASN A 16 -17.28 -17.00 -7.08
N LEU A 17 -16.40 -16.00 -7.09
CA LEU A 17 -16.03 -15.23 -5.91
C LEU A 17 -15.77 -13.77 -6.27
N VAL A 18 -16.26 -12.87 -5.43
CA VAL A 18 -15.89 -11.46 -5.40
C VAL A 18 -15.48 -11.11 -3.97
N MET A 19 -14.32 -10.48 -3.81
CA MET A 19 -13.81 -10.05 -2.51
C MET A 19 -13.30 -8.62 -2.60
N LEU A 20 -13.73 -7.77 -1.67
CA LEU A 20 -13.25 -6.42 -1.47
C LEU A 20 -12.44 -6.37 -0.17
N THR A 21 -11.32 -5.68 -0.19
CA THR A 21 -10.46 -5.49 0.98
C THR A 21 -10.10 -4.02 1.14
N ALA A 22 -10.05 -3.56 2.39
CA ALA A 22 -9.60 -2.24 2.75
C ALA A 22 -8.79 -2.33 4.04
N GLU A 23 -7.60 -1.74 4.04
CA GLU A 23 -6.70 -1.73 5.19
C GLU A 23 -6.12 -0.33 5.36
N LEU A 24 -6.15 0.18 6.59
CA LEU A 24 -5.59 1.45 7.01
C LEU A 24 -4.57 1.21 8.11
N GLU A 25 -3.34 1.65 7.91
CA GLU A 25 -2.28 1.60 8.89
C GLU A 25 -1.74 3.00 9.16
N LEU A 26 -1.77 3.40 10.43
CA LEU A 26 -1.32 4.71 10.91
C LEU A 26 -0.04 4.50 11.74
N LEU A 27 1.05 5.08 11.25
CA LEU A 27 2.35 5.13 11.90
C LEU A 27 2.62 6.57 12.30
N SER A 28 2.85 6.82 13.59
CA SER A 28 3.23 8.15 14.07
C SER A 28 4.55 8.04 14.81
N ALA A 29 5.53 8.83 14.39
CA ALA A 29 6.84 8.90 15.04
C ALA A 29 7.10 10.33 15.49
N GLN A 30 7.60 10.48 16.72
CA GLN A 30 8.07 11.74 17.25
C GLN A 30 9.55 11.90 16.89
N PHE A 31 9.89 13.04 16.31
CA PHE A 31 11.24 13.43 15.97
C PHE A 31 11.59 14.68 16.79
N ASP A 32 12.74 14.65 17.44
CA ASP A 32 13.32 15.86 18.01
C ASP A 32 14.02 16.61 16.87
N ASN A 33 13.56 17.81 16.58
CA ASN A 33 14.13 18.66 15.52
C ASN A 33 14.80 19.86 16.19
N GLU A 34 16.03 20.17 15.80
CA GLU A 34 16.72 21.35 16.31
C GLU A 34 16.34 22.55 15.46
N GLN A 35 15.76 23.57 16.08
CA GLN A 35 15.44 24.83 15.43
C GLN A 35 16.25 25.95 16.09
N THR A 36 17.12 26.59 15.31
CA THR A 36 17.84 27.78 15.77
C THR A 36 16.93 28.99 15.63
N VAL A 37 16.53 29.56 16.76
CA VAL A 37 15.75 30.81 16.79
C VAL A 37 16.73 31.96 17.03
N PHE A 38 16.67 32.97 16.17
CA PHE A 38 17.44 34.18 16.30
C PHE A 38 16.57 35.26 16.93
N PHE A 39 17.04 35.87 18.01
CA PHE A 39 16.37 37.01 18.65
C PHE A 39 17.38 38.10 18.97
N ILE A 40 16.90 39.35 18.95
CA ILE A 40 17.71 40.53 19.23
C ILE A 40 17.41 40.94 20.66
N GLU A 41 18.41 40.86 21.53
CA GLU A 41 18.32 41.31 22.91
C GLU A 41 19.37 42.41 23.12
N ASN A 42 18.92 43.61 23.52
CA ASN A 42 19.79 44.79 23.70
C ASN A 42 20.66 45.16 22.46
N GLY A 43 20.12 44.99 21.25
CA GLY A 43 20.82 45.33 20.01
C GLY A 43 21.91 44.33 19.57
N ILE A 44 22.05 43.20 20.29
CA ILE A 44 22.97 42.11 19.95
C ILE A 44 22.13 40.92 19.47
N ALA A 45 22.47 40.38 18.29
CA ALA A 45 21.85 39.16 17.78
C ALA A 45 22.34 37.95 18.59
N LYS A 46 21.41 37.24 19.24
CA LYS A 46 21.66 35.96 19.91
C LYS A 46 20.95 34.85 19.16
N SER A 47 21.59 33.68 19.11
CA SER A 47 21.00 32.45 18.58
C SER A 47 20.84 31.44 19.70
N THR A 48 19.62 30.95 19.91
CA THR A 48 19.37 29.80 20.78
C THR A 48 18.92 28.63 19.92
N THR A 49 19.52 27.47 20.13
CA THR A 49 19.03 26.20 19.57
C THR A 49 17.96 25.65 20.50
N GLU A 50 16.72 25.60 20.04
CA GLU A 50 15.62 24.96 20.78
C GLU A 50 15.33 23.60 20.17
N THR A 51 15.16 22.58 21.01
CA THR A 51 14.68 21.26 20.57
C THR A 51 13.17 21.30 20.43
N VAL A 52 12.68 21.34 19.20
CA VAL A 52 11.25 21.31 18.88
C VAL A 52 10.83 19.87 18.59
N LYS A 53 9.87 19.37 19.37
CA LYS A 53 9.26 18.05 19.11
C LYS A 53 8.34 18.13 17.90
N SER A 54 8.74 17.52 16.79
CA SER A 54 7.90 17.38 15.60
C SER A 54 7.29 15.98 15.57
N THR A 55 5.97 15.88 15.50
CA THR A 55 5.29 14.60 15.23
C THR A 55 5.11 14.45 13.73
N LYS A 56 5.71 13.41 13.12
CA LYS A 56 5.40 13.03 11.73
C LYS A 56 4.46 11.85 11.75
N SER A 57 3.34 11.98 11.05
CA SER A 57 2.39 10.89 10.82
C SER A 57 2.50 10.38 9.39
N GLN A 58 2.49 9.07 9.24
CA GLN A 58 2.46 8.33 8.00
C GLN A 58 1.22 7.43 8.00
N THR A 59 0.39 7.59 6.97
CA THR A 59 -0.84 6.82 6.80
C THR A 59 -0.71 5.93 5.58
N HIS A 60 -0.87 4.62 5.75
CA HIS A 60 -0.87 3.62 4.67
C HIS A 60 -2.30 3.18 4.45
N LEU A 61 -2.79 3.30 3.23
CA LEU A 61 -4.13 2.85 2.84
C LEU A 61 -3.99 1.85 1.70
N LYS A 62 -4.47 0.62 1.92
CA LYS A 62 -4.50 -0.43 0.91
C LYS A 62 -5.95 -0.77 0.59
N LEU A 63 -6.30 -0.73 -0.68
CA LEU A 63 -7.62 -1.17 -1.17
C LEU A 63 -7.41 -2.27 -2.20
N GLY A 64 -8.28 -3.28 -2.21
CA GLY A 64 -8.18 -4.41 -3.10
C GLY A 64 -9.54 -4.94 -3.54
N LEU A 65 -9.57 -5.45 -4.76
CA LEU A 65 -10.67 -6.21 -5.34
C LEU A 65 -10.09 -7.49 -5.94
N LEU A 66 -10.65 -8.63 -5.55
CA LEU A 66 -10.39 -9.92 -6.16
C LEU A 66 -11.69 -10.43 -6.78
N VAL A 67 -11.62 -10.87 -8.02
CA VAL A 67 -12.73 -11.51 -8.72
C VAL A 67 -12.27 -12.85 -9.30
N GLN A 68 -13.10 -13.88 -9.15
CA GLN A 68 -12.83 -15.23 -9.61
C GLN A 68 -13.93 -15.65 -10.59
N PRO A 69 -13.79 -15.36 -11.90
CA PRO A 69 -14.79 -15.74 -12.90
C PRO A 69 -14.96 -17.25 -12.99
N VAL A 70 -13.86 -17.99 -13.00
CA VAL A 70 -13.84 -19.45 -13.05
C VAL A 70 -12.97 -19.98 -11.92
N ARG A 71 -13.17 -21.25 -11.52
CA ARG A 71 -12.43 -21.86 -10.40
C ARG A 71 -10.91 -21.75 -10.53
N VAL A 72 -10.40 -21.80 -11.76
CA VAL A 72 -8.97 -21.83 -12.08
C VAL A 72 -8.33 -20.43 -12.14
N LEU A 73 -9.10 -19.35 -12.33
CA LEU A 73 -8.57 -18.01 -12.60
C LEU A 73 -9.06 -17.00 -11.55
N LYS A 74 -8.12 -16.33 -10.90
CA LYS A 74 -8.39 -15.19 -10.00
C LYS A 74 -7.77 -13.94 -10.60
N LEU A 75 -8.55 -12.87 -10.71
CA LEU A 75 -8.08 -11.55 -11.11
C LEU A 75 -8.05 -10.66 -9.87
N ARG A 76 -7.03 -9.81 -9.78
CA ARG A 76 -6.81 -8.92 -8.64
C ARG A 76 -6.49 -7.53 -9.16
N VAL A 77 -7.11 -6.53 -8.56
CA VAL A 77 -6.69 -5.14 -8.68
C VAL A 77 -6.63 -4.54 -7.29
N GLY A 78 -5.71 -3.61 -7.08
CA GLY A 78 -5.59 -2.93 -5.81
C GLY A 78 -4.85 -1.62 -5.96
N MET A 79 -4.80 -0.88 -4.87
CA MET A 79 -3.99 0.30 -4.75
C MET A 79 -3.42 0.36 -3.34
N ASP A 80 -2.14 0.70 -3.26
CA ASP A 80 -1.50 1.09 -2.02
C ASP A 80 -1.25 2.60 -2.07
N ARG A 81 -1.50 3.29 -0.96
CA ARG A 81 -1.26 4.71 -0.81
C ARG A 81 -0.50 4.96 0.47
N LEU A 82 0.61 5.67 0.33
CA LEU A 82 1.45 6.05 1.45
C LEU A 82 1.36 7.57 1.67
N GLY A 83 0.38 7.98 2.47
CA GLY A 83 0.16 9.36 2.88
C GLY A 83 1.25 9.84 3.83
N LEU A 84 2.11 10.73 3.35
CA LEU A 84 3.07 11.47 4.16
C LEU A 84 2.57 12.91 4.36
N GLN A 85 2.76 13.45 5.56
CA GLN A 85 2.39 14.82 5.86
C GLN A 85 3.15 15.80 4.94
N GLY A 86 2.42 16.54 4.10
CA GLY A 86 2.98 17.50 3.14
C GLY A 86 3.09 17.03 1.68
N ILE A 87 2.72 15.77 1.37
CA ILE A 87 2.74 15.21 0.00
C ILE A 87 1.32 15.18 -0.58
N GLY A 88 1.17 15.56 -1.85
CA GLY A 88 -0.11 15.60 -2.55
C GLY A 88 -0.79 14.22 -2.67
N LEU A 89 -2.12 14.20 -2.74
CA LEU A 89 -2.94 12.97 -2.75
C LEU A 89 -2.56 11.97 -3.87
N THR A 90 -2.07 12.47 -5.00
CA THR A 90 -1.79 11.70 -6.22
C THR A 90 -0.34 11.21 -6.33
N GLU A 91 0.58 11.78 -5.58
CA GLU A 91 2.03 11.52 -5.71
C GLU A 91 2.46 10.20 -5.05
N SER A 92 1.62 9.65 -4.18
CA SER A 92 1.94 8.45 -3.38
C SER A 92 1.06 7.23 -3.71
N LEU A 93 0.28 7.28 -4.79
CA LEU A 93 -0.63 6.19 -5.18
C LEU A 93 0.12 5.15 -6.01
N ARG A 94 0.03 3.88 -5.61
CA ARG A 94 0.64 2.73 -6.28
C ARG A 94 -0.44 1.74 -6.66
N PRO A 95 -1.09 1.92 -7.83
CA PRO A 95 -2.04 0.94 -8.30
C PRO A 95 -1.31 -0.36 -8.69
N ALA A 96 -1.98 -1.48 -8.47
CA ALA A 96 -1.49 -2.79 -8.81
C ALA A 96 -2.60 -3.62 -9.47
N ALA A 97 -2.23 -4.45 -10.42
CA ALA A 97 -3.13 -5.39 -11.07
C ALA A 97 -2.43 -6.72 -11.27
N GLY A 98 -3.17 -7.81 -11.27
CA GLY A 98 -2.58 -9.12 -11.41
C GLY A 98 -3.61 -10.22 -11.59
N PHE A 99 -3.10 -11.41 -11.87
CA PHE A 99 -3.92 -12.61 -11.93
C PHE A 99 -3.19 -13.78 -11.28
N SER A 100 -3.97 -14.81 -10.96
CA SER A 100 -3.50 -16.09 -10.44
C SER A 100 -4.21 -17.20 -11.18
N ILE A 101 -3.45 -18.19 -11.64
CA ILE A 101 -3.96 -19.40 -12.26
C ILE A 101 -3.61 -20.56 -11.34
N GLU A 102 -4.64 -21.28 -10.89
CA GLU A 102 -4.53 -22.47 -10.04
C GLU A 102 -4.98 -23.68 -10.84
N TYR A 103 -4.02 -24.47 -11.35
CA TYR A 103 -4.29 -25.64 -12.18
C TYR A 103 -3.98 -26.94 -11.41
N PRO A 104 -4.97 -27.80 -11.17
CA PRO A 104 -4.74 -29.09 -10.54
C PRO A 104 -4.06 -30.05 -11.52
N VAL A 105 -2.91 -30.60 -11.13
CA VAL A 105 -2.17 -31.62 -11.87
C VAL A 105 -2.04 -32.85 -10.98
N GLN A 106 -2.93 -33.83 -11.18
CA GLN A 106 -2.97 -35.08 -10.41
C GLN A 106 -3.01 -34.84 -8.90
N SER A 107 -1.87 -34.95 -8.23
CA SER A 107 -1.67 -34.87 -6.79
C SER A 107 -1.07 -33.55 -6.31
N PHE A 108 -0.87 -32.56 -7.19
CA PHE A 108 -0.41 -31.23 -6.79
C PHE A 108 -1.16 -30.12 -7.53
N LEU A 109 -1.16 -28.92 -6.96
CA LEU A 109 -1.76 -27.72 -7.54
C LEU A 109 -0.64 -26.81 -8.06
N ALA A 110 -0.55 -26.65 -9.37
CA ALA A 110 0.34 -25.68 -9.99
C ALA A 110 -0.27 -24.28 -9.88
N LEU A 111 0.55 -23.31 -9.49
CA LEU A 111 0.16 -21.93 -9.27
C LEU A 111 1.05 -21.01 -10.10
N ILE A 112 0.41 -20.18 -10.93
CA ILE A 112 1.06 -19.11 -11.69
C ILE A 112 0.46 -17.80 -11.24
N ASP A 113 1.27 -16.96 -10.61
CA ASP A 113 0.89 -15.63 -10.15
C ASP A 113 1.64 -14.58 -10.98
N TYR A 114 0.90 -13.62 -11.51
CA TYR A 114 1.45 -12.44 -12.17
C TYR A 114 0.88 -11.19 -11.50
N THR A 115 1.74 -10.22 -11.18
CA THR A 115 1.34 -8.91 -10.65
C THR A 115 2.19 -7.82 -11.26
N ILE A 116 1.55 -6.74 -11.69
CA ILE A 116 2.19 -5.48 -12.07
C ILE A 116 1.82 -4.41 -11.04
N VAL A 117 2.82 -3.67 -10.57
CA VAL A 117 2.68 -2.52 -9.67
C VAL A 117 3.17 -1.29 -10.41
N PHE A 118 2.32 -0.27 -10.51
CA PHE A 118 2.69 1.00 -11.13
C PHE A 118 3.25 1.92 -10.04
N GLU A 119 4.54 2.22 -10.12
CA GLU A 119 5.15 3.19 -9.23
C GLU A 119 5.17 4.58 -9.88
N PRO A 120 4.83 5.66 -9.15
CA PRO A 120 4.79 7.03 -9.70
C PRO A 120 6.08 7.47 -10.36
N ASN A 121 7.23 6.96 -9.89
CA ASN A 121 8.56 7.38 -10.33
C ASN A 121 9.25 6.34 -11.24
N ALA A 122 8.58 5.22 -11.58
CA ALA A 122 9.13 4.18 -12.45
C ALA A 122 8.38 4.14 -13.80
N PRO A 123 9.05 4.36 -14.95
CA PRO A 123 8.38 4.52 -16.24
C PRO A 123 7.54 3.33 -16.71
N LEU A 124 7.88 2.11 -16.28
CA LEU A 124 7.25 0.86 -16.74
C LEU A 124 6.59 0.06 -15.61
N GLY A 125 6.62 0.57 -14.36
CA GLY A 125 6.21 -0.18 -13.18
C GLY A 125 7.11 -1.39 -12.88
N MET A 126 6.74 -2.14 -11.84
CA MET A 126 7.41 -3.37 -11.41
C MET A 126 6.50 -4.56 -11.72
N SER A 127 6.98 -5.50 -12.53
CA SER A 127 6.30 -6.77 -12.80
C SER A 127 6.92 -7.90 -12.00
N VAL A 128 6.08 -8.70 -11.35
CA VAL A 128 6.48 -9.86 -10.55
C VAL A 128 5.74 -11.08 -11.07
N ILE A 129 6.50 -12.13 -11.38
CA ILE A 129 5.98 -13.43 -11.77
C ILE A 129 6.42 -14.45 -10.73
N SER A 130 5.46 -15.16 -10.16
CA SER A 130 5.70 -16.20 -9.17
C SER A 130 5.14 -17.51 -9.67
N LEU A 131 5.96 -18.56 -9.63
CA LEU A 131 5.58 -19.93 -9.96
C LEU A 131 5.63 -20.74 -8.66
N GLY A 132 4.58 -21.50 -8.39
CA GLY A 132 4.45 -22.27 -7.16
C GLY A 132 3.80 -23.62 -7.39
N ILE A 133 4.03 -24.52 -6.44
CA ILE A 133 3.40 -25.83 -6.38
C ILE A 133 2.89 -26.00 -4.94
N ARG A 134 1.66 -26.48 -4.78
CA ARG A 134 1.09 -26.88 -3.48
C ARG A 134 0.73 -28.36 -3.51
N PHE A 135 1.00 -29.06 -2.40
CA PHE A 135 0.70 -30.47 -2.19
C PHE A 135 -0.54 -30.62 -1.31
#